data_AF-X8J0A4-F1
#
_entry.id   AF-X8J0A4-F1
#
_cell.length_a   1.000
_cell.length_b   1.000
_cell.length_c   1.000
_cell.angle_alpha   90.00
_cell.angle_beta   90.00
_cell.angle_gamma   90.00
#
_symmetry.space_group_name_H-M   'P 1'
#
loop_
_entity.id
_entity.type
_entity.pdbx_description
1 polymer ?
#
loop_
_entity_poly.entity_id
_entity_poly.type
_entity_poly.pdbx_seq_one_letter_code
_entity_poly.pdbx_strand_id
1 'polypeptide(L)'
;MPSFAGFYATRDDCRAWLRANAPEFLERFPQAGPNAVQMKAREFMKAKRIRGSFVLDTLPYPGPPVSEAPWVLMLIIRRSKRKEYLAPVRERDLLLRDLVESQFGLKVSEWAVLWHSNHDPELVTEFLTPETTSSDDK
;
A
#
# COMPACT_ATOMS: atom_id res chain seq x y z
N MET A 1 -5.72 15.43 -6.42
CA MET A 1 -4.43 14.77 -6.12
C MET A 1 -4.57 14.14 -4.74
N PRO A 2 -4.79 12.82 -4.67
CA PRO A 2 -5.18 12.20 -3.42
C PRO A 2 -4.00 11.85 -2.51
N SER A 3 -4.23 11.92 -1.21
CA SER A 3 -3.38 11.29 -0.19
C SER A 3 -4.02 9.96 0.19
N PHE A 4 -3.22 8.90 0.29
CA PHE A 4 -3.63 7.56 0.67
C PHE A 4 -2.98 7.18 1.99
N ALA A 5 -3.77 6.75 2.95
CA ALA A 5 -3.28 6.43 4.29
C ALA A 5 -3.61 5.00 4.67
N GLY A 6 -2.61 4.32 5.22
CA GLY A 6 -2.69 2.91 5.54
C GLY A 6 -1.33 2.27 5.73
N PHE A 7 -1.21 1.02 5.31
CA PHE A 7 0.02 0.25 5.34
C PHE A 7 0.43 -0.11 3.92
N TYR A 8 1.68 -0.43 3.69
CA TYR A 8 2.12 -0.94 2.38
C TYR A 8 2.98 -2.17 2.51
N ALA A 9 2.98 -2.99 1.45
CA ALA A 9 3.95 -4.06 1.27
C ALA A 9 4.86 -3.71 0.09
N THR A 10 6.17 -3.91 0.27
CA THR A 10 7.13 -3.71 -0.80
C THR A 10 7.01 -4.81 -1.87
N ARG A 11 7.64 -4.61 -3.03
CA ARG A 11 7.77 -5.67 -4.05
C ARG A 11 8.39 -6.92 -3.46
N ASP A 12 9.38 -6.79 -2.58
CA ASP A 12 10.06 -7.92 -1.96
C ASP A 12 9.17 -8.65 -0.95
N ASP A 13 8.42 -7.93 -0.13
CA ASP A 13 7.42 -8.54 0.77
C ASP A 13 6.36 -9.29 -0.03
N CYS A 14 5.87 -8.69 -1.13
CA CYS A 14 4.92 -9.34 -2.03
C CYS A 14 5.50 -10.60 -2.68
N ARG A 15 6.77 -10.56 -3.11
CA ARG A 15 7.44 -11.74 -3.70
C ARG A 15 7.69 -12.82 -2.66
N ALA A 16 8.08 -12.46 -1.44
CA ALA A 16 8.22 -13.41 -0.35
C ALA A 16 6.89 -14.10 -0.05
N TRP A 17 5.80 -13.33 -0.02
CA TRP A 17 4.45 -13.88 0.14
C TRP A 17 4.07 -14.85 -0.99
N LEU A 18 4.33 -14.49 -2.25
CA LEU A 18 4.05 -15.37 -3.40
C LEU A 18 4.84 -16.67 -3.32
N ARG A 19 6.12 -16.63 -2.95
CA ARG A 19 6.93 -17.84 -2.77
C ARG A 19 6.35 -18.79 -1.74
N ALA A 20 5.79 -18.26 -0.65
CA ALA A 20 5.23 -19.05 0.43
C ALA A 20 3.81 -19.58 0.15
N ASN A 21 2.99 -18.83 -0.60
CA ASN A 21 1.55 -19.11 -0.70
C ASN A 21 1.07 -19.49 -2.11
N ALA A 22 1.81 -19.12 -3.16
CA ALA A 22 1.45 -19.39 -4.56
C ALA A 22 2.71 -19.51 -5.44
N PRO A 23 3.64 -20.44 -5.13
CA PRO A 23 4.90 -20.59 -5.87
C PRO A 23 4.69 -20.84 -7.36
N GLU A 24 3.62 -21.54 -7.75
CA GLU A 24 3.25 -21.80 -9.14
C GLU A 24 3.01 -20.52 -9.95
N PHE A 25 2.62 -19.44 -9.28
CA PHE A 25 2.42 -18.14 -9.90
C PHE A 25 3.75 -17.51 -10.33
N LEU A 26 4.82 -17.72 -9.55
CA LEU A 26 6.17 -17.24 -9.87
C LEU A 26 6.84 -18.09 -10.95
N GLU A 27 6.53 -19.39 -11.01
CA GLU A 27 6.99 -20.26 -12.10
C GLU A 27 6.44 -19.79 -13.45
N ARG A 28 5.15 -19.44 -13.50
CA ARG A 28 4.50 -18.93 -14.71
C ARG A 28 4.84 -17.47 -15.01
N PHE A 29 5.02 -16.67 -13.96
CA PHE A 29 5.29 -15.23 -14.05
C PHE A 29 6.45 -14.85 -13.11
N PRO A 30 7.72 -15.03 -13.54
CA PRO A 30 8.89 -14.77 -12.69
C PRO A 30 9.01 -13.34 -12.17
N GLN A 31 8.38 -12.39 -12.86
CA GLN A 31 8.34 -10.97 -12.50
C GLN A 31 7.11 -10.56 -11.67
N ALA A 32 6.29 -11.52 -11.24
CA ALA A 32 5.14 -11.22 -10.37
C ALA A 32 5.57 -10.55 -9.06
N GLY A 33 4.66 -9.74 -8.52
CA GLY A 33 4.89 -8.86 -7.38
C GLY A 33 3.57 -8.25 -6.89
N PRO A 34 3.50 -6.93 -6.63
CA PRO A 34 2.32 -6.29 -6.03
C PRO A 34 0.98 -6.62 -6.69
N ASN A 35 0.89 -6.56 -8.02
CA ASN A 35 -0.36 -6.82 -8.74
C ASN A 35 -0.88 -8.26 -8.56
N ALA A 36 0.02 -9.25 -8.50
CA ALA A 36 -0.38 -10.64 -8.28
C ALA A 36 -0.89 -10.84 -6.84
N VAL A 37 -0.23 -10.24 -5.86
CA VAL A 37 -0.69 -10.25 -4.46
C VAL A 37 -2.01 -9.50 -4.31
N GLN A 38 -2.20 -8.38 -5.01
CA GLN A 38 -3.46 -7.62 -5.03
C GLN A 38 -4.64 -8.49 -5.50
N MET A 39 -4.44 -9.31 -6.55
CA MET A 39 -5.47 -10.25 -7.01
C MET A 39 -5.82 -11.28 -5.92
N LYS A 40 -4.82 -11.93 -5.32
CA LYS A 40 -5.01 -12.92 -4.25
C LYS A 40 -5.66 -12.32 -3.01
N ALA A 41 -5.28 -11.10 -2.65
CA ALA A 41 -5.84 -10.40 -1.52
C ALA A 41 -7.32 -10.00 -1.76
N ARG A 42 -7.70 -9.63 -2.99
CA ARG A 42 -9.11 -9.42 -3.37
C ARG A 42 -9.94 -10.71 -3.24
N GLU A 43 -9.39 -11.86 -3.63
CA GLU A 43 -10.02 -13.17 -3.43
C GLU A 43 -10.20 -13.48 -1.95
N PHE A 44 -9.16 -13.29 -1.14
CA PHE A 44 -9.20 -13.46 0.32
C PHE A 44 -10.27 -12.58 0.98
N MET A 45 -10.29 -11.28 0.66
CA MET A 45 -11.30 -10.35 1.19
C MET A 45 -12.73 -10.76 0.82
N LYS A 46 -12.93 -11.26 -0.41
CA LYS A 46 -14.23 -11.79 -0.85
C LYS A 46 -14.64 -13.02 -0.05
N ALA A 47 -13.71 -13.95 0.18
CA ALA A 47 -13.97 -15.17 0.97
C ALA A 47 -14.28 -14.87 2.44
N LYS A 48 -13.56 -13.91 3.04
CA LYS A 48 -13.73 -13.51 4.45
C LYS A 48 -14.84 -12.48 4.67
N ARG A 49 -15.54 -12.04 3.61
CA ARG A 49 -16.60 -11.01 3.65
C ARG A 49 -16.13 -9.66 4.22
N ILE A 50 -14.86 -9.29 4.05
CA ILE A 50 -14.24 -8.04 4.55
C ILE A 50 -14.49 -6.89 3.56
N ARG A 51 -15.70 -6.79 3.02
CA ARG A 51 -16.00 -5.80 1.97
C ARG A 51 -16.02 -4.39 2.57
N GLY A 52 -15.25 -3.48 1.98
CA GLY A 52 -15.29 -2.05 2.31
C GLY A 52 -14.49 -1.62 3.54
N SER A 53 -13.78 -2.54 4.22
CA SER A 53 -12.92 -2.17 5.37
C SER A 53 -11.62 -1.48 4.94
N PHE A 54 -11.09 -1.83 3.76
CA PHE A 54 -9.95 -1.16 3.12
C PHE A 54 -9.97 -1.45 1.61
N VAL A 55 -9.16 -0.71 0.87
CA VAL A 55 -8.91 -0.88 -0.57
C VAL A 55 -7.45 -1.29 -0.76
N LEU A 56 -7.19 -2.15 -1.73
CA LEU A 56 -5.83 -2.53 -2.11
C LEU A 56 -5.51 -1.89 -3.44
N ASP A 57 -4.44 -1.11 -3.50
CA ASP A 57 -3.99 -0.49 -4.74
C ASP A 57 -2.48 -0.51 -4.89
N THR A 58 -2.01 -0.61 -6.13
CA THR A 58 -0.58 -0.60 -6.44
C THR A 58 -0.18 0.85 -6.72
N LEU A 59 0.63 1.43 -5.83
CA LEU A 59 1.05 2.83 -5.92
C LEU A 59 2.56 2.91 -6.20
N PRO A 60 3.02 3.97 -6.88
CA PRO A 60 4.45 4.22 -7.02
C PRO A 60 5.07 4.45 -5.63
N TYR A 61 6.24 3.90 -5.39
CA TYR A 61 6.96 4.07 -4.14
C TYR A 61 7.77 5.37 -4.16
N PRO A 62 7.66 6.22 -3.13
CA PRO A 62 8.51 7.40 -2.97
C PRO A 62 10.00 7.02 -2.89
N GLY A 63 10.83 7.61 -3.75
CA GLY A 63 12.28 7.40 -3.74
C GLY A 63 12.95 7.91 -5.02
N PRO A 64 14.29 8.02 -5.04
CA PRO A 64 15.02 8.43 -6.24
C PRO A 64 14.69 7.50 -7.41
N PRO A 65 14.70 7.99 -8.65
CA PRO A 65 14.31 7.23 -9.84
C PRO A 65 15.30 6.09 -10.07
N VAL A 66 15.00 4.92 -9.52
CA VAL A 66 15.61 3.66 -9.94
C VAL A 66 14.89 3.24 -11.23
N SER A 67 15.61 2.70 -12.22
CA SER A 67 15.05 2.49 -13.58
C SER A 67 13.85 1.54 -13.65
N GLU A 68 13.54 0.86 -12.54
CA GLU A 68 12.24 0.26 -12.28
C GLU A 68 11.63 0.99 -11.09
N ALA A 69 10.73 1.96 -11.33
CA ALA A 69 10.03 2.65 -10.25
C ALA A 69 9.42 1.59 -9.31
N PRO A 70 9.86 1.49 -8.04
CA PRO A 70 9.39 0.43 -7.17
C PRO A 70 7.91 0.67 -6.93
N TRP A 71 7.07 -0.32 -7.20
CA TRP A 71 5.64 -0.25 -6.88
C TRP A 71 5.42 -0.92 -5.53
N VAL A 72 4.57 -0.33 -4.70
CA VAL A 72 4.11 -0.91 -3.44
C VAL A 72 2.64 -1.29 -3.53
N LEU A 73 2.28 -2.36 -2.82
CA LEU A 73 0.88 -2.68 -2.58
C LEU A 73 0.41 -1.92 -1.36
N MET A 74 -0.37 -0.87 -1.55
CA MET A 74 -0.95 -0.07 -0.50
C MET A 74 -2.28 -0.67 -0.02
N LEU A 75 -2.37 -0.93 1.28
CA LEU A 75 -3.59 -1.20 2.02
C LEU A 75 -4.21 0.14 2.43
N ILE A 76 -4.97 0.73 1.51
CA ILE A 76 -5.61 2.02 1.66
C ILE A 76 -6.81 1.89 2.61
N ILE A 77 -6.67 2.46 3.80
CA ILE A 77 -7.73 2.50 4.80
C ILE A 77 -8.50 3.83 4.69
N ARG A 78 -7.78 4.92 4.41
CA ARG A 78 -8.37 6.25 4.20
C ARG A 78 -7.74 6.95 3.01
N ARG A 79 -8.52 7.84 2.39
CA ARG A 79 -8.05 8.70 1.29
C ARG A 79 -8.57 10.12 1.47
N SER A 80 -7.74 11.08 1.09
CA SER A 80 -8.12 12.49 0.93
C SER A 80 -8.01 12.91 -0.53
N LYS A 81 -8.74 13.94 -0.94
CA LYS A 81 -8.54 14.61 -2.24
C LYS A 81 -7.45 15.68 -2.22
N ARG A 82 -6.95 16.03 -1.03
CA ARG A 82 -5.91 17.03 -0.77
C ARG A 82 -4.61 16.35 -0.37
N LYS A 83 -3.50 17.09 -0.47
CA LYS A 83 -2.21 16.73 0.14
C LYS A 83 -2.32 16.97 1.64
N GLU A 84 -2.70 15.95 2.39
CA GLU A 84 -2.86 16.05 3.84
C GLU A 84 -2.46 14.75 4.54
N TYR A 85 -1.88 14.91 5.72
CA TYR A 85 -1.50 13.82 6.59
C TYR A 85 -2.75 13.29 7.32
N LEU A 86 -3.03 12.01 7.13
CA LEU A 86 -4.15 11.33 7.79
C LEU A 86 -3.60 10.45 8.92
N ALA A 87 -3.67 10.94 10.16
CA ALA A 87 -3.17 10.24 11.34
C ALA A 87 -3.92 8.92 11.61
N PRO A 88 -3.25 7.83 12.04
CA PRO A 88 -3.88 6.52 12.28
C PRO A 88 -4.98 6.57 13.35
N VAL A 89 -6.08 5.84 13.12
CA VAL A 89 -7.07 5.52 14.16
C VAL A 89 -6.63 4.21 14.80
N ARG A 90 -5.86 4.29 15.89
CA ARG A 90 -5.08 3.16 16.45
C ARG A 90 -5.86 1.86 16.54
N GLU A 91 -7.02 1.84 17.18
CA GLU A 91 -7.77 0.60 17.45
C GLU A 91 -8.17 -0.11 16.16
N ARG A 92 -8.84 0.60 15.25
CA ARG A 92 -9.33 0.02 14.01
C ARG A 92 -8.20 -0.32 13.04
N ASP A 93 -7.27 0.62 12.86
CA ASP A 93 -6.25 0.51 11.82
C ASP A 93 -5.23 -0.59 12.19
N LEU A 94 -4.90 -0.78 13.47
CA LEU A 94 -4.05 -1.89 13.93
C LEU A 94 -4.75 -3.25 13.83
N LEU A 95 -6.05 -3.34 14.10
CA LEU A 95 -6.81 -4.58 13.90
C LEU A 95 -6.82 -5.01 12.43
N LEU A 96 -6.90 -4.05 11.50
CA LEU A 96 -6.80 -4.35 10.07
C LEU A 96 -5.40 -4.83 9.68
N ARG A 97 -4.35 -4.21 10.23
CA ARG A 97 -2.97 -4.68 10.04
C ARG A 97 -2.80 -6.11 10.54
N ASP A 98 -3.23 -6.37 11.77
CA ASP A 98 -3.12 -7.69 12.38
C ASP A 98 -3.89 -8.74 11.59
N LEU A 99 -5.09 -8.41 11.09
CA LEU A 99 -5.85 -9.32 10.22
C LEU A 99 -5.06 -9.67 8.95
N VAL A 100 -4.38 -8.71 8.34
CA VAL A 100 -3.60 -8.92 7.10
C VAL A 100 -2.34 -9.74 7.39
N GLU A 101 -1.60 -9.40 8.43
CA GLU A 101 -0.37 -10.11 8.78
C GLU A 101 -0.67 -11.54 9.28
N SER A 102 -1.68 -11.73 10.12
CA SER A 102 -2.00 -13.03 10.74
C SER A 102 -2.82 -13.96 9.84
N GLN A 103 -3.85 -13.45 9.14
CA GLN A 103 -4.76 -14.30 8.38
C GLN A 103 -4.44 -14.35 6.89
N PHE A 104 -3.95 -13.26 6.32
CA PHE A 104 -3.49 -13.25 4.93
C PHE A 104 -1.99 -13.59 4.83
N GLY A 105 -1.21 -13.37 5.89
CA GLY A 105 0.22 -13.72 5.93
C GLY A 105 1.12 -12.69 5.24
N LEU A 106 0.59 -11.55 4.80
CA LEU A 106 1.37 -10.52 4.12
C LEU A 106 1.97 -9.56 5.15
N LYS A 107 3.31 -9.52 5.20
CA LYS A 107 4.04 -8.51 5.97
C LYS A 107 3.81 -7.12 5.38
N VAL A 108 3.50 -6.15 6.23
CA VAL A 108 3.28 -4.76 5.83
C VAL A 108 4.12 -3.81 6.70
N SER A 109 4.26 -2.59 6.21
CA SER A 109 4.98 -1.49 6.87
C SER A 109 4.27 -1.01 8.15
N GLU A 110 4.89 -0.06 8.83
CA GLU A 110 4.17 0.83 9.75
C GLU A 110 3.19 1.74 8.99
N TRP A 111 2.38 2.50 9.74
CA TRP A 111 1.43 3.44 9.14
C TRP A 111 2.14 4.47 8.28
N ALA A 112 1.66 4.64 7.05
CA ALA A 112 2.19 5.59 6.09
C ALA A 112 1.07 6.35 5.40
N VAL A 113 1.36 7.59 5.04
CA VAL A 113 0.51 8.42 4.19
C VAL A 113 1.29 8.73 2.93
N LEU A 114 0.80 8.26 1.79
CA LEU A 114 1.43 8.43 0.49
C LEU A 114 0.61 9.42 -0.33
N TRP A 115 1.25 10.51 -0.76
CA TRP A 115 0.67 11.45 -1.70
C TRP A 115 1.24 11.21 -3.09
N HIS A 116 0.38 11.30 -4.11
CA HIS A 116 0.73 11.05 -5.50
C HIS A 116 0.28 12.21 -6.40
N SER A 117 1.23 12.75 -7.18
CA SER A 117 0.98 13.73 -8.24
C SER A 117 0.78 13.03 -9.57
N ASN A 118 -0.35 13.30 -10.23
CA ASN A 118 -0.59 12.86 -11.62
C ASN A 118 -0.08 13.88 -12.66
N HIS A 119 0.44 15.02 -12.21
CA HIS A 119 0.76 16.17 -13.08
C HIS A 119 2.26 16.39 -13.26
N ASP A 120 3.09 15.81 -12.40
CA ASP A 120 4.53 15.99 -12.44
C ASP A 120 5.22 14.67 -12.82
N PRO A 121 5.88 14.59 -13.99
CA PRO A 121 6.57 13.38 -14.43
C PRO A 121 7.88 13.10 -13.66
N GLU A 122 8.44 14.07 -12.93
CA GLU A 122 9.73 13.95 -12.23
C GLU A 122 9.57 13.66 -10.74
N LEU A 123 8.46 14.10 -10.12
CA LEU A 123 8.16 13.93 -8.70
C LEU A 123 6.74 13.38 -8.51
N VAL A 124 6.65 12.07 -8.57
CA VAL A 124 5.37 11.38 -8.73
C VAL A 124 4.74 11.01 -7.39
N THR A 125 5.52 10.77 -6.32
CA THR A 125 5.01 10.27 -5.03
C THR A 125 5.90 10.64 -3.84
N GLU A 126 5.30 11.02 -2.71
CA GLU A 126 6.01 11.31 -1.46
C GLU A 126 5.32 10.67 -0.24
N PHE A 127 6.07 10.41 0.83
CA PHE A 127 5.51 10.09 2.14
C PHE A 127 5.24 11.38 2.92
N LEU A 128 4.01 11.55 3.40
CA LEU A 128 3.64 12.63 4.30
C LEU A 128 3.88 12.21 5.76
N THR A 129 4.43 13.14 6.52
CA THR A 129 4.60 13.16 7.96
C THR A 129 3.72 14.25 8.59
N PRO A 130 3.49 14.25 9.91
CA PRO A 130 2.75 15.33 10.58
C PRO A 130 3.33 16.73 10.29
N GLU A 131 4.65 16.83 10.16
CA GLU A 131 5.39 18.08 9.95
C GLU A 131 5.29 18.59 8.51
N THR A 132 5.08 17.72 7.53
CA THR A 132 4.95 18.10 6.11
C THR A 132 3.61 18.76 5.78
N THR A 133 2.65 18.76 6.71
CA THR A 133 1.39 19.51 6.60
C THR A 133 1.34 20.82 7.39
N SER A 134 2.41 21.17 8.10
CA SER A 134 2.51 22.40 8.90
C SER A 134 3.30 23.47 8.16
N SER A 135 2.73 24.02 7.10
CA SER A 135 3.06 25.37 6.60
C SER A 135 1.92 25.84 5.69
N ASP A 136 1.46 27.05 5.96
CA ASP A 136 0.43 27.84 5.26
C ASP A 136 -0.99 27.76 5.83
N ASP A 137 -1.12 28.17 7.09
CA ASP A 137 -2.23 29.04 7.53
C ASP A 137 -1.62 30.28 8.21
N LYS A 138 -1.29 31.31 7.42
CA LYS A 138 -1.22 32.71 7.85
C LYS A 138 -1.74 33.62 6.74
#